data_AF-A0A3B8K489-F1
#
_entry.id   AF-A0A3B8K489-F1
#
_cell.length_a   1.000
_cell.length_b   1.000
_cell.length_c   1.000
_cell.angle_alpha   90.00
_cell.angle_beta   90.00
_cell.angle_gamma   90.00
#
_symmetry.space_group_name_H-M   'P 1'
#
loop_
_entity.id
_entity.type
_entity.pdbx_description
1 polymer ?
#
loop_
_entity_poly.entity_id
_entity_poly.type
_entity_poly.pdbx_seq_one_letter_code
_entity_poly.pdbx_strand_id
1 'polypeptide(L)'
;MVTDSSRPSSSRITITEASRLFGVSTNTIRRRVKNGHLTPFQRHQPGGRPRYLFDVSDLIRVFGEPTRDDPIERTRSDSDMPRNVPSEEGIETKEVFERLNSFHRLEKEYDALKARFEAQSRHLEDLQRLLTPRLEAPRPIGQRAARYLGELARAFKGENP
;
A
#
# COMPACT_ATOMS: atom_id res chain seq x y z
N MET A 1 18.35 -11.13 46.10
CA MET A 1 17.58 -12.10 45.28
C MET A 1 17.69 -11.64 43.84
N VAL A 2 17.92 -12.61 42.96
CA VAL A 2 18.40 -12.47 41.57
C VAL A 2 17.51 -11.56 40.71
N THR A 3 18.18 -10.77 39.87
CA THR A 3 17.71 -9.80 38.88
C THR A 3 16.90 -10.44 37.76
N ASP A 4 15.92 -9.71 37.19
CA ASP A 4 15.68 -9.83 35.75
C ASP A 4 15.44 -8.47 35.09
N SER A 5 16.57 -7.94 34.59
CA SER A 5 16.76 -7.44 33.23
C SER A 5 15.56 -6.80 32.53
N SER A 6 15.70 -5.50 32.27
CA SER A 6 15.41 -4.86 30.98
C SER A 6 14.54 -5.70 30.03
N ARG A 7 13.21 -5.63 30.17
CA ARG A 7 12.35 -6.02 29.05
C ARG A 7 12.78 -5.14 27.88
N PRO A 8 13.05 -5.71 26.69
CA PRO A 8 13.32 -4.90 25.50
C PRO A 8 12.18 -3.90 25.37
N SER A 9 12.46 -2.72 24.83
CA SER A 9 11.50 -1.64 24.56
C SER A 9 10.37 -2.15 23.66
N SER A 10 9.48 -2.95 24.24
CA SER A 10 8.28 -3.45 23.63
C SER A 10 7.37 -2.25 23.50
N SER A 11 7.02 -1.93 22.26
CA SER A 11 6.18 -0.79 21.93
C SER A 11 4.94 -0.84 22.79
N ARG A 12 4.84 0.06 23.77
CA ARG A 12 3.66 0.16 24.64
C ARG A 12 2.62 0.99 23.92
N ILE A 13 1.43 0.44 23.76
CA ILE A 13 0.36 1.07 22.99
C ILE A 13 -0.89 1.30 23.84
N THR A 14 -1.69 2.28 23.46
CA THR A 14 -2.97 2.56 24.11
C THR A 14 -4.01 1.51 23.76
N ILE A 15 -5.09 1.44 24.55
CA ILE A 15 -6.20 0.50 24.28
C ILE A 15 -6.84 0.68 22.90
N THR A 16 -6.89 1.92 22.41
CA THR A 16 -7.47 2.25 21.10
C THR A 16 -6.56 1.78 19.97
N GLU A 17 -5.25 1.97 20.12
CA GLU A 17 -4.27 1.46 19.16
C GLU A 17 -4.26 -0.07 19.16
N ALA A 18 -4.29 -0.70 20.33
CA ALA A 18 -4.41 -2.16 20.45
C ALA A 18 -5.68 -2.68 19.78
N SER A 19 -6.81 -1.98 19.96
CA SER A 19 -8.07 -2.35 19.32
C SER A 19 -7.98 -2.33 17.80
N ARG A 20 -7.28 -1.33 17.23
CA ARG A 20 -7.07 -1.20 15.79
C ARG A 20 -6.11 -2.26 15.25
N LEU A 21 -4.99 -2.49 15.92
CA LEU A 21 -3.94 -3.39 15.44
C LEU A 21 -4.34 -4.86 15.50
N PHE A 22 -5.11 -5.25 16.51
CA PHE A 22 -5.49 -6.66 16.72
C PHE A 22 -6.93 -6.96 16.25
N GLY A 23 -7.67 -5.95 15.77
CA GLY A 23 -9.07 -6.12 15.35
C GLY A 23 -10.03 -6.51 16.49
N VAL A 24 -9.66 -6.23 17.75
CA VAL A 24 -10.43 -6.61 18.93
C VAL A 24 -11.08 -5.38 19.56
N SER A 25 -12.34 -5.48 20.00
CA SER A 25 -13.02 -4.35 20.66
C SER A 25 -12.31 -3.92 21.96
N THR A 26 -12.35 -2.62 22.27
CA THR A 26 -11.80 -2.10 23.52
C THR A 26 -12.45 -2.73 24.77
N ASN A 27 -13.72 -3.12 24.70
CA ASN A 27 -14.42 -3.83 25.79
C ASN A 27 -13.85 -5.23 26.00
N THR A 28 -13.53 -5.95 24.93
CA THR A 28 -12.89 -7.27 25.02
C THR A 28 -11.52 -7.15 25.67
N ILE A 29 -10.74 -6.14 25.31
CA ILE A 29 -9.43 -5.87 25.94
C ILE A 29 -9.61 -5.58 27.45
N ARG A 30 -10.58 -4.74 27.83
CA ARG A 30 -10.90 -4.49 29.25
C ARG A 30 -11.34 -5.74 29.99
N ARG A 31 -12.13 -6.62 29.34
CA ARG A 31 -12.55 -7.90 29.91
C ARG A 31 -11.35 -8.80 30.18
N ARG A 32 -10.38 -8.86 29.25
CA ARG A 32 -9.14 -9.63 29.43
C ARG A 32 -8.25 -9.09 30.55
N VAL A 33 -8.24 -7.77 30.76
CA VAL A 33 -7.59 -7.15 31.94
C VAL A 33 -8.29 -7.57 33.22
N LYS A 34 -9.62 -7.45 33.29
CA LYS A 34 -10.41 -7.84 34.47
C LYS A 34 -10.22 -9.31 34.83
N ASN A 35 -10.11 -10.17 33.83
CA ASN A 35 -9.89 -11.60 33.99
C ASN A 35 -8.41 -11.97 34.28
N GLY A 36 -7.50 -10.99 34.36
CA GLY A 36 -6.09 -11.21 34.68
C GLY A 36 -5.24 -11.76 33.54
N HIS A 37 -5.75 -11.81 32.31
CA HIS A 37 -4.98 -12.30 31.16
C HIS A 37 -4.02 -11.26 30.57
N LEU A 38 -4.32 -9.97 30.78
CA LEU A 38 -3.52 -8.83 30.35
C LEU A 38 -3.16 -7.95 31.54
N THR A 39 -1.90 -7.49 31.59
CA THR A 39 -1.41 -6.58 32.62
C THR A 39 -1.24 -5.17 32.04
N PRO A 40 -2.09 -4.20 32.41
CA PRO A 40 -1.95 -2.83 31.95
C PRO A 40 -0.85 -2.09 32.73
N PHE A 41 -0.07 -1.28 32.04
CA PHE A 41 0.83 -0.30 32.63
C PHE A 41 0.10 1.01 32.83
N GLN A 42 0.06 1.50 34.07
CA GLN A 42 -0.56 2.78 34.38
C GLN A 42 0.44 3.91 34.17
N ARG A 43 0.13 4.84 33.26
CA ARG A 43 0.84 6.10 33.16
C ARG A 43 0.13 7.13 34.02
N HIS A 44 0.74 7.49 35.14
CA HIS A 44 0.29 8.62 35.95
C HIS A 44 0.68 9.91 35.24
N GLN A 45 -0.32 10.69 34.84
CA GLN A 45 -0.13 12.05 34.35
C GLN A 45 -0.58 13.00 35.45
N PRO A 46 0.23 14.00 35.86
CA PRO A 46 -0.17 14.96 36.89
C PRO A 46 -1.47 15.66 36.48
N GLY A 47 -2.52 15.53 37.29
CA GLY A 47 -3.83 16.15 37.05
C GLY A 47 -4.71 15.49 35.98
N GLY A 48 -4.31 14.33 35.44
CA GLY A 48 -5.03 13.64 34.37
C GLY A 48 -5.73 12.35 34.81
N ARG A 49 -6.73 11.92 34.02
CA ARG A 49 -7.30 10.56 34.16
C ARG A 49 -6.20 9.53 33.86
N PRO A 50 -6.11 8.44 34.64
CA PRO A 50 -5.10 7.41 34.44
C PRO A 50 -5.27 6.78 33.06
N ARG A 51 -4.17 6.72 32.29
CA ARG A 51 -4.14 6.06 30.99
C ARG A 51 -3.43 4.72 31.11
N TYR A 52 -4.08 3.69 30.57
CA TYR A 52 -3.53 2.34 30.51
C TYR A 52 -2.79 2.14 29.19
N LEU A 53 -1.59 1.60 29.29
CA LEU A 53 -0.75 1.17 28.18
C LEU A 53 -0.59 -0.35 28.24
N PHE A 54 -0.49 -0.97 27.07
CA PHE A 54 -0.41 -2.41 26.91
C PHE A 54 0.87 -2.76 26.17
N ASP A 55 1.56 -3.81 26.63
CA ASP A 55 2.70 -4.37 25.92
C ASP A 55 2.18 -5.17 24.71
N VAL A 56 2.71 -4.86 23.52
CA VAL A 56 2.38 -5.57 22.29
C VAL A 56 2.65 -7.08 22.41
N SER A 57 3.69 -7.48 23.15
CA SER A 57 4.04 -8.90 23.35
C SER A 57 2.95 -9.63 24.14
N ASP A 58 2.38 -8.99 25.16
CA ASP A 58 1.26 -9.55 25.92
C ASP A 58 -0.02 -9.61 25.09
N LEU A 59 -0.24 -8.62 24.22
CA LEU A 59 -1.36 -8.63 23.28
C LEU A 59 -1.23 -9.77 22.27
N ILE A 60 -0.04 -10.02 21.73
CA ILE A 60 0.23 -11.15 20.84
C ILE A 60 -0.01 -12.48 21.55
N ARG A 61 0.45 -12.61 22.80
CA ARG A 61 0.23 -13.83 23.59
C ARG A 61 -1.26 -14.13 23.84
N VAL A 62 -2.08 -13.10 24.03
CA VAL A 62 -3.50 -13.24 24.40
C VAL A 62 -4.42 -13.30 23.19
N PHE A 63 -4.11 -12.56 22.12
CA PHE A 63 -4.97 -12.41 20.95
C PHE A 63 -4.38 -13.01 19.66
N GLY A 64 -3.11 -13.42 19.67
CA GLY A 64 -2.39 -13.89 18.47
C GLY A 64 -1.66 -12.76 17.73
N GLU A 65 -0.95 -13.12 16.65
CA GLU A 65 -0.30 -12.12 15.79
C GLU A 65 -1.32 -11.16 15.18
N PRO A 66 -1.05 -9.84 15.17
CA PRO A 66 -1.97 -8.87 14.58
C PRO A 66 -2.09 -9.16 13.08
N THR A 67 -3.26 -9.60 12.64
CA THR A 67 -3.55 -9.71 11.22
C THR A 67 -3.52 -8.29 10.66
N ARG A 68 -2.63 -8.03 9.70
CA ARG A 68 -2.65 -6.80 8.90
C ARG A 68 -3.83 -6.86 7.93
N ASP A 69 -5.02 -6.99 8.49
CA ASP A 69 -6.27 -6.91 7.74
C ASP A 69 -6.56 -5.42 7.55
N ASP A 70 -6.50 -4.97 6.29
CA ASP A 70 -6.96 -3.65 5.90
C ASP A 70 -8.38 -3.40 6.45
N PRO A 71 -8.69 -2.18 6.92
CA PRO A 71 -9.86 -1.91 7.76
C PRO A 71 -11.16 -1.82 6.93
N ILE A 72 -11.53 -2.88 6.22
CA ILE A 72 -12.77 -2.92 5.42
C ILE A 72 -13.78 -3.93 5.97
N GLU A 73 -13.38 -4.97 6.70
CA GLU A 73 -14.34 -5.97 7.16
C GLU A 73 -14.15 -6.28 8.63
N ARG A 74 -15.11 -5.82 9.46
CA ARG A 74 -15.71 -6.53 10.61
C ARG A 74 -16.49 -5.53 11.46
N THR A 75 -17.67 -5.15 10.99
CA THR A 75 -18.72 -4.65 11.89
C THR A 75 -19.62 -5.82 12.22
N ARG A 76 -19.76 -6.10 13.53
CA ARG A 76 -20.78 -6.92 14.19
C ARG A 76 -20.59 -8.44 14.17
N SER A 77 -20.04 -8.94 15.27
CA SER A 77 -20.57 -10.18 15.85
C SER A 77 -20.60 -9.98 17.37
N ASP A 78 -21.73 -9.47 17.85
CA ASP A 78 -22.09 -9.47 19.26
C ASP A 78 -23.00 -10.68 19.46
N SER A 79 -22.50 -11.63 20.25
CA SER A 79 -23.02 -12.97 20.42
C SER A 79 -24.08 -12.99 21.53
N ASP A 80 -25.36 -13.06 21.16
CA ASP A 80 -26.41 -13.66 22.00
C ASP A 80 -27.72 -13.90 21.21
N MET A 81 -27.81 -15.00 20.46
CA MET A 81 -29.06 -15.54 19.92
C MET A 81 -28.99 -17.08 19.87
N PRO A 82 -30.07 -17.81 20.22
CA PRO A 82 -30.06 -19.27 20.21
C PRO A 82 -30.03 -19.79 18.77
N ARG A 83 -29.09 -20.72 18.52
CA ARG A 83 -28.90 -21.43 17.25
C ARG A 83 -30.16 -22.21 16.85
N ASN A 84 -30.81 -21.77 15.78
CA ASN A 84 -31.56 -22.64 14.90
C ASN A 84 -30.89 -22.56 13.52
N VAL A 85 -30.10 -23.58 13.16
CA VAL A 85 -29.18 -23.58 12.01
C VAL A 85 -29.76 -24.42 10.87
N PRO A 86 -30.01 -23.85 9.69
CA PRO A 86 -29.81 -24.51 8.41
C PRO A 86 -28.33 -24.38 8.02
N SER A 87 -27.66 -25.48 7.66
CA SER A 87 -26.21 -25.55 7.41
C SER A 87 -25.68 -24.49 6.42
N GLU A 88 -24.71 -23.67 6.84
CA GLU A 88 -24.07 -22.57 6.08
C GLU A 88 -22.87 -23.01 5.21
N GLU A 89 -22.52 -24.30 5.19
CA GLU A 89 -21.35 -24.83 4.46
C GLU A 89 -21.36 -24.54 2.94
N GLY A 90 -22.55 -24.28 2.37
CA GLY A 90 -22.72 -23.93 0.95
C GLY A 90 -22.57 -22.44 0.61
N ILE A 91 -22.52 -21.55 1.61
CA ILE A 91 -22.44 -20.09 1.41
C ILE A 91 -20.98 -19.65 1.43
N GLU A 92 -20.21 -20.13 2.41
CA GLU A 92 -18.77 -19.83 2.52
C GLU A 92 -17.99 -20.28 1.28
N THR A 93 -18.33 -21.44 0.72
CA THR A 93 -17.66 -21.97 -0.49
C THR A 93 -17.96 -21.15 -1.74
N LYS A 94 -19.14 -20.54 -1.85
CA LYS A 94 -19.49 -19.63 -2.96
C LYS A 94 -18.75 -18.31 -2.84
N GLU A 95 -18.68 -17.74 -1.64
CA GLU A 95 -17.96 -16.48 -1.40
C GLU A 95 -16.46 -16.63 -1.69
N VAL A 96 -15.85 -17.75 -1.29
CA VAL A 96 -14.45 -18.05 -1.61
C VAL A 96 -14.25 -18.17 -3.12
N PHE A 97 -15.17 -18.82 -3.84
CA PHE A 97 -15.09 -18.97 -5.29
C PHE A 97 -15.28 -17.64 -6.03
N GLU A 98 -16.20 -16.79 -5.58
CA GLU A 98 -16.39 -15.44 -6.13
C GLU A 98 -15.16 -14.57 -5.89
N ARG A 99 -14.55 -14.66 -4.70
CA ARG A 99 -13.32 -13.96 -4.37
C ARG A 99 -12.14 -14.43 -5.23
N LEU A 100 -12.03 -15.73 -5.49
CA LEU A 100 -10.99 -16.26 -6.38
C LEU A 100 -11.18 -15.76 -7.84
N ASN A 101 -12.43 -15.69 -8.30
CA ASN A 101 -12.74 -15.15 -9.62
C ASN A 101 -12.46 -13.64 -9.72
N SER A 102 -12.68 -12.87 -8.66
CA SER A 102 -12.33 -11.45 -8.64
C SER A 102 -10.82 -11.23 -8.66
N PHE A 103 -10.04 -12.05 -7.95
CA PHE A 103 -8.57 -12.04 -8.05
C PHE A 103 -8.10 -12.31 -9.46
N HIS A 104 -8.64 -13.32 -10.13
CA HIS A 104 -8.23 -13.64 -11.49
C HIS A 104 -8.62 -12.55 -12.52
N ARG A 105 -9.74 -11.84 -12.29
CA ARG A 105 -10.09 -10.65 -13.08
C ARG A 105 -9.11 -9.52 -12.85
N LEU A 106 -8.75 -9.26 -11.60
CA LEU A 106 -7.82 -8.21 -11.23
C LEU A 106 -6.41 -8.46 -11.82
N GLU A 107 -5.96 -9.71 -11.83
CA GLU A 107 -4.70 -10.11 -12.46
C GLU A 107 -4.70 -9.82 -13.97
N LYS A 108 -5.79 -10.15 -14.67
CA LYS A 108 -5.94 -9.82 -16.10
C LYS A 108 -5.95 -8.32 -16.35
N GLU A 109 -6.61 -7.54 -15.50
CA GLU A 109 -6.62 -6.08 -15.61
C GLU A 109 -5.23 -5.49 -15.37
N TYR A 110 -4.48 -6.03 -14.40
CA TYR A 110 -3.10 -5.66 -14.14
C TYR A 110 -2.20 -5.94 -15.35
N ASP A 111 -2.28 -7.14 -15.94
CA ASP A 111 -1.50 -7.50 -17.13
C ASP A 111 -1.84 -6.61 -18.33
N ALA A 112 -3.13 -6.32 -18.55
CA ALA A 112 -3.57 -5.42 -19.61
C ALA A 112 -3.06 -3.99 -19.38
N LEU A 113 -3.08 -3.50 -18.14
CA LEU A 113 -2.58 -2.18 -17.80
C LEU A 113 -1.06 -2.09 -17.98
N LYS A 114 -0.33 -3.13 -17.55
CA LYS A 114 1.12 -3.25 -17.73
C LYS A 114 1.49 -3.24 -19.21
N ALA A 115 0.79 -4.01 -20.04
CA ALA A 115 1.03 -4.04 -21.48
C ALA A 115 0.79 -2.66 -22.14
N ARG A 116 -0.24 -1.92 -21.70
CA ARG A 116 -0.50 -0.55 -22.18
C ARG A 116 0.60 0.41 -21.76
N PHE A 117 1.05 0.32 -20.51
CA PHE A 117 2.15 1.15 -20.01
C PHE A 117 3.44 0.89 -20.79
N GLU A 118 3.79 -0.36 -21.04
CA GLU A 118 4.95 -0.74 -21.85
C GLU A 118 4.84 -0.25 -23.31
N ALA A 119 3.63 -0.28 -23.90
CA ALA A 119 3.42 0.27 -25.24
C ALA A 119 3.61 1.80 -25.25
N GLN A 120 3.10 2.50 -24.24
CA GLN A 120 3.28 3.95 -24.10
C GLN A 120 4.74 4.33 -23.86
N SER A 121 5.46 3.58 -23.03
CA SER A 121 6.89 3.85 -22.76
C SER A 121 7.73 3.67 -24.02
N ARG A 122 7.51 2.59 -24.80
CA ARG A 122 8.17 2.39 -26.10
C ARG A 122 7.87 3.53 -27.07
N HIS A 123 6.62 3.98 -27.12
CA HIS A 123 6.25 5.10 -27.98
C HIS A 123 6.98 6.40 -27.60
N LEU A 124 7.11 6.68 -26.30
CA LEU A 124 7.87 7.83 -25.81
C LEU A 124 9.36 7.70 -26.15
N GLU A 125 9.95 6.53 -26.01
CA GLU A 125 11.34 6.26 -26.40
C GLU A 125 11.56 6.49 -27.91
N ASP A 126 10.63 6.03 -28.75
CA ASP A 126 10.69 6.24 -30.20
C ASP A 126 10.58 7.73 -30.55
N LEU A 127 9.67 8.47 -29.92
CA LEU A 127 9.57 9.91 -30.08
C LEU A 127 10.84 10.62 -29.65
N GLN A 128 11.41 10.23 -28.51
CA GLN A 128 12.68 10.77 -28.05
C GLN A 128 13.77 10.53 -29.08
N ARG A 129 13.91 9.31 -29.62
CA ARG A 129 14.89 8.97 -30.67
C ARG A 129 14.71 9.77 -31.95
N LEU A 130 13.48 10.10 -32.34
CA LEU A 130 13.21 10.94 -33.51
C LEU A 130 13.57 12.42 -33.26
N LEU A 131 13.40 12.90 -32.02
CA LEU A 131 13.62 14.29 -31.65
C LEU A 131 15.07 14.60 -31.24
N THR A 132 15.76 13.67 -30.56
CA THR A 132 17.16 13.84 -30.10
C THR A 132 18.11 14.31 -31.21
N PRO A 133 18.15 13.67 -32.40
CA PRO A 133 19.07 14.10 -33.45
C PRO A 133 18.72 15.49 -34.03
N ARG A 134 17.48 15.97 -33.86
CA ARG A 134 17.08 17.34 -34.24
C ARG A 134 17.48 18.39 -33.18
N LEU A 135 17.67 17.96 -31.94
CA LEU A 135 18.07 18.83 -30.83
C LEU A 135 19.58 18.88 -30.63
N GLU A 136 20.32 17.81 -30.92
CA GLU A 136 21.80 17.76 -30.81
C GLU A 136 22.51 18.47 -31.97
N ALA A 137 21.91 18.48 -33.15
CA ALA A 137 22.41 19.25 -34.29
C ALA A 137 21.32 20.21 -34.78
N PRO A 138 21.01 21.28 -34.01
CA PRO A 138 20.35 22.42 -34.61
C PRO A 138 21.39 22.99 -35.57
N ARG A 139 21.42 22.54 -36.83
CA ARG A 139 22.15 23.29 -37.87
C ARG A 139 21.63 24.70 -37.73
N PRO A 140 22.46 25.67 -37.30
CA PRO A 140 21.98 27.00 -37.00
C PRO A 140 21.31 27.50 -38.27
N ILE A 141 20.15 28.15 -38.13
CA ILE A 141 19.35 28.62 -39.28
C ILE A 141 20.24 29.40 -40.26
N GLY A 142 21.25 30.11 -39.75
CA GLY A 142 22.30 30.76 -40.53
C GLY A 142 23.14 29.83 -41.43
N GLN A 143 23.55 28.64 -40.99
CA GLN A 143 24.32 27.69 -41.83
C GLN A 143 23.47 27.08 -42.95
N ARG A 144 22.17 26.87 -42.71
CA ARG A 144 21.23 26.41 -43.74
C ARG A 144 20.95 27.51 -44.77
N ALA A 145 20.69 28.72 -44.30
CA ALA A 145 20.50 29.89 -45.17
C ALA A 145 21.77 30.18 -46.00
N ALA A 146 22.96 30.09 -45.39
CA ALA A 146 24.22 30.30 -46.09
C ALA A 146 24.47 29.24 -47.18
N ARG A 147 24.15 27.96 -46.93
CA ARG A 147 24.24 26.92 -47.97
C ARG A 147 23.24 27.14 -49.10
N TYR A 148 21.98 27.45 -48.76
CA TYR A 148 20.95 27.73 -49.77
C TYR A 148 21.31 28.93 -50.63
N LEU A 149 21.81 30.01 -50.02
CA LEU A 149 22.29 31.18 -50.74
C LEU A 149 23.53 30.87 -51.58
N GLY A 150 24.43 30.01 -51.12
CA GLY A 150 25.58 29.54 -51.89
C GLY A 150 25.21 28.68 -53.09
N GLU A 151 24.22 27.79 -52.93
CA GLU A 151 23.67 26.96 -54.01
C GLU A 151 22.93 27.82 -55.04
N LEU A 152 22.11 28.78 -54.60
CA LEU A 152 21.48 29.76 -55.48
C LEU A 152 22.51 30.60 -56.21
N ALA A 153 23.53 31.12 -55.52
CA ALA A 153 24.58 31.91 -56.13
C ALA A 153 25.37 31.13 -57.20
N ARG A 154 25.66 29.83 -56.98
CA ARG A 154 26.27 28.96 -58.00
C ARG A 154 25.35 28.71 -59.18
N ALA A 155 24.07 28.42 -58.93
CA ALA A 155 23.08 28.22 -59.99
C ALA A 155 22.92 29.47 -60.88
N PHE A 156 22.95 30.67 -60.28
CA PHE A 156 22.92 31.94 -61.03
C PHE A 156 24.24 32.27 -61.73
N LYS A 157 25.37 31.79 -61.21
CA LYS A 157 26.71 32.00 -61.81
C LYS A 157 27.03 30.98 -62.92
N GLY A 158 26.16 30.00 -63.17
CA GLY A 158 26.30 29.03 -64.26
C GLY A 158 27.37 27.94 -64.01
N GLU A 159 27.91 27.86 -62.80
CA GLU A 159 28.82 26.78 -62.39
C GLU A 159 27.97 25.61 -61.86
N ASN A 160 27.49 24.77 -62.79
CA ASN A 160 27.02 23.42 -62.45
C ASN A 160 28.21 22.44 -62.46
N PRO A 161 28.18 21.37 -61.65
CA PRO A 161 29.31 20.46 -61.42
C PRO A 161 29.77 19.71 -62.66
#